data_AF-A0AAX2AAC7-F1
#
_entry.id   AF-A0AAX2AAC7-F1
#
_cell.length_a   1.000
_cell.length_b   1.000
_cell.length_c   1.000
_cell.angle_alpha   90.00
_cell.angle_beta   90.00
_cell.angle_gamma   90.00
#
_symmetry.space_group_name_H-M   'P 1'
#
loop_
_entity.id
_entity.type
_entity.pdbx_description
1 polymer ?
#
loop_
_entity_poly.entity_id
_entity_poly.type
_entity_poly.pdbx_seq_one_letter_code
_entity_poly.pdbx_strand_id
1 'polypeptide(L)' 'MSYVTEARLEQADKEIYDIIEAELERQTTHLEMIASENFTSAAVMEAMGSVFTNKYAEGYPYKRYYGGCEFADKAEQ' A
#
# COMPACT_ATOMS: atom_id res chain seq x y z
N MET A 1 -2.22 -2.90 -22.59
CA MET A 1 -2.37 -4.12 -21.79
C MET A 1 -2.44 -3.66 -20.34
N SER A 2 -3.61 -3.70 -19.69
CA SER A 2 -3.69 -3.43 -18.24
C SER A 2 -3.19 -4.70 -17.55
N TYR A 3 -1.99 -4.61 -16.94
CA TYR A 3 -1.38 -5.73 -16.21
C TYR A 3 -1.86 -5.79 -14.76
N VAL A 4 -2.70 -4.82 -14.35
CA VAL A 4 -3.35 -4.79 -13.05
C VAL A 4 -4.79 -5.24 -13.27
N THR A 5 -5.21 -6.28 -12.56
CA THR A 5 -6.61 -6.68 -12.55
C THR A 5 -7.45 -5.55 -11.95
N GLU A 6 -8.43 -5.08 -12.71
CA GLU A 6 -9.37 -4.02 -12.29
C GLU A 6 -10.38 -4.51 -11.22
N ALA A 7 -10.33 -5.79 -10.84
CA ALA A 7 -11.22 -6.34 -9.82
C ALA A 7 -10.88 -5.72 -8.47
N ARG A 8 -11.85 -4.99 -7.90
CA ARG A 8 -11.75 -4.45 -6.54
C ARG A 8 -11.75 -5.59 -5.53
N LEU A 9 -11.12 -5.38 -4.37
CA LEU A 9 -11.02 -6.39 -3.31
C LEU A 9 -12.40 -6.97 -2.96
N GLU A 10 -13.43 -6.13 -2.81
CA GLU A 10 -14.81 -6.56 -2.56
C GLU A 10 -15.32 -7.64 -3.54
N GLN A 11 -14.92 -7.57 -4.81
CA GLN A 11 -15.34 -8.51 -5.85
C GLN A 11 -14.44 -9.75 -5.92
N ALA A 12 -13.13 -9.56 -5.70
CA ALA A 12 -12.15 -10.63 -5.75
C ALA A 12 -12.21 -11.52 -4.49
N ASP A 13 -12.44 -10.91 -3.33
CA ASP A 13 -12.51 -11.55 -2.01
C ASP A 13 -13.40 -10.72 -1.06
N LYS A 14 -14.70 -11.04 -1.08
CA LYS A 14 -15.73 -10.41 -0.25
C LYS A 14 -15.48 -10.61 1.25
N GLU A 15 -14.95 -11.76 1.65
CA GLU A 15 -14.73 -12.11 3.05
C GLU A 15 -13.65 -11.22 3.67
N ILE A 16 -12.52 -11.07 2.99
CA ILE A 16 -11.45 -10.18 3.46
C ILE A 16 -11.89 -8.71 3.44
N TYR A 17 -12.64 -8.30 2.41
CA TYR A 17 -13.20 -6.93 2.36
C TYR A 17 -14.08 -6.64 3.58
N ASP A 18 -15.01 -7.53 3.92
CA ASP A 18 -15.92 -7.33 5.05
C ASP A 18 -15.17 -7.28 6.40
N ILE A 19 -14.10 -8.04 6.56
CA ILE A 19 -13.24 -8.00 7.75
C ILE A 19 -12.52 -6.66 7.87
N ILE A 20 -12.03 -6.09 6.76
CA ILE A 20 -11.36 -4.78 6.76
C ILE A 20 -12.34 -3.67 7.14
N GLU A 21 -13.56 -3.68 6.60
CA GLU A 21 -14.60 -2.70 6.92
C GLU A 21 -15.00 -2.79 8.41
N ALA A 22 -15.09 -4.00 8.97
CA ALA A 22 -15.37 -4.18 10.39
C ALA A 22 -14.24 -3.62 11.29
N GLU A 23 -12.96 -3.77 10.89
CA GLU A 23 -11.84 -3.18 11.63
C GLU A 23 -11.83 -1.64 11.52
N LEU A 24 -12.18 -1.09 10.36
CA LEU A 24 -12.35 0.36 10.20
C LEU A 24 -13.43 0.91 11.15
N GLU A 25 -14.58 0.24 11.23
CA GLU A 25 -15.63 0.61 12.18
C GLU A 25 -15.12 0.52 13.63
N ARG A 26 -14.41 -0.56 13.98
CA ARG A 26 -13.82 -0.72 15.33
C ARG A 26 -12.87 0.44 15.67
N GLN A 27 -11.93 0.76 14.79
CA GLN A 27 -10.94 1.83 14.99
C GLN A 27 -11.57 3.22 15.09
N THR A 28 -12.69 3.46 14.39
CA THR A 28 -13.34 4.78 14.35
C THR A 28 -14.37 4.98 15.46
N THR A 29 -14.79 3.91 16.14
CA THR A 29 -15.79 3.93 17.22
C THR A 29 -15.19 3.75 18.62
N HIS A 30 -13.91 3.38 18.72
CA HIS A 30 -13.23 3.13 20.00
C HIS A 30 -12.12 4.17 20.25
N LEU A 31 -11.86 4.44 21.53
CA LEU A 31 -10.74 5.28 21.93
C LEU A 31 -9.46 4.46 21.99
N GLU A 32 -8.54 4.69 21.05
CA GLU A 32 -7.23 4.04 21.03
C GLU A 32 -6.23 4.77 21.94
N MET A 33 -5.75 4.06 22.96
CA MET A 33 -4.85 4.60 24.00
C MET A 33 -3.46 3.96 24.00
N ILE A 34 -3.16 3.15 22.98
CA ILE A 34 -1.86 2.51 22.82
C ILE A 34 -0.89 3.55 22.24
N ALA A 35 0.10 3.96 23.04
CA ALA A 35 0.98 5.08 22.72
C ALA A 35 1.82 4.92 21.44
N SER A 36 2.01 3.70 20.96
CA SER A 36 2.77 3.38 19.74
C SER A 36 1.89 3.23 18.49
N GLU A 37 0.57 3.23 18.64
CA GLU A 37 -0.36 3.16 17.51
C GLU A 37 -0.72 4.57 17.01
N ASN A 38 -1.12 4.65 15.74
CA ASN A 38 -1.51 5.90 15.12
C ASN A 38 -2.40 5.65 13.89
N PHE A 39 -3.12 6.67 13.47
CA PHE A 39 -3.87 6.68 12.22
C PHE A 39 -3.06 7.40 11.15
N THR A 40 -2.68 6.67 10.10
CA THR A 40 -2.01 7.28 8.95
C THR A 40 -3.00 8.03 8.07
N SER A 41 -2.49 8.84 7.13
CA SER A 41 -3.35 9.57 6.18
C SER A 41 -3.75 8.70 5.00
N ALA A 42 -4.89 9.03 4.37
CA ALA A 42 -5.34 8.38 3.13
C ALA A 42 -4.28 8.44 2.01
N ALA A 43 -3.52 9.54 1.92
CA ALA A 43 -2.46 9.70 0.94
C ALA A 43 -1.31 8.68 1.14
N VAL A 44 -0.98 8.34 2.39
CA VAL A 44 0.02 7.30 2.67
C VAL A 44 -0.51 5.91 2.29
N MET A 45 -1.78 5.62 2.59
CA MET A 45 -2.39 4.34 2.21
C MET A 45 -2.46 4.16 0.70
N GLU A 46 -2.78 5.22 -0.05
CA GLU A 46 -2.77 5.21 -1.53
C GLU A 46 -1.39 4.85 -2.09
N ALA A 47 -0.32 5.45 -1.56
CA ALA A 47 1.04 5.15 -1.97
C ALA A 47 1.44 3.69 -1.65
N MET A 48 1.05 3.18 -0.48
CA MET A 48 1.34 1.81 -0.06
C MET A 48 0.67 0.75 -0.95
N GLY A 49 -0.52 1.02 -1.47
CA GLY A 49 -1.25 0.14 -2.40
C GLY A 49 -0.89 0.31 -3.87
N SER A 50 0.19 1.05 -4.18
CA SER A 50 0.52 1.42 -5.56
C SER A 50 1.30 0.36 -6.33
N VAL A 51 1.48 0.61 -7.64
CA VAL A 51 2.26 -0.24 -8.56
C VAL A 51 3.73 -0.44 -8.16
N PHE A 52 4.25 0.36 -7.21
CA PHE A 52 5.60 0.17 -6.68
C PHE A 52 5.78 -1.20 -6.01
N THR A 53 4.71 -1.85 -5.53
CA THR A 53 4.77 -3.22 -5.00
C THR A 53 5.28 -4.24 -6.02
N ASN A 54 5.16 -3.96 -7.32
CA ASN A 54 5.64 -4.83 -8.39
C ASN A 54 7.13 -4.62 -8.70
N LYS A 55 7.76 -3.58 -8.12
CA LYS A 55 9.11 -3.16 -8.49
C LYS A 55 10.16 -3.73 -7.54
N TYR A 56 11.05 -4.55 -8.10
CA TYR A 56 12.29 -4.93 -7.44
C TYR A 56 13.40 -3.93 -7.78
N ALA A 57 13.95 -3.23 -6.77
CA ALA A 57 14.92 -2.15 -6.95
C ALA A 57 16.14 -2.29 -5.99
N GLU A 58 16.74 -3.48 -5.94
CA GLU A 58 17.92 -3.74 -5.11
C GLU A 58 19.10 -2.82 -5.47
N GLY A 59 19.85 -2.41 -4.45
CA GLY A 59 20.94 -1.43 -4.54
C GLY A 59 20.48 -0.04 -4.11
N TYR A 60 21.23 0.98 -4.50
CA TYR A 60 20.90 2.39 -4.24
C TYR A 60 20.59 3.12 -5.56
N PRO A 61 19.97 4.32 -5.52
CA PRO A 61 19.74 5.11 -6.72
C PRO A 61 21.00 5.23 -7.60
N TYR A 62 20.84 5.04 -8.90
CA TYR A 62 21.93 4.98 -9.90
C TYR A 62 22.96 3.85 -9.73
N LYS A 63 22.79 2.97 -8.74
CA LYS A 63 23.64 1.79 -8.46
C LYS A 63 22.76 0.57 -8.20
N ARG A 64 21.80 0.33 -9.09
CA ARG A 64 20.86 -0.78 -9.00
C ARG A 64 21.43 -2.04 -9.61
N TYR A 65 21.06 -3.19 -9.05
CA TYR A 65 21.37 -4.50 -9.64
C TYR A 65 20.44 -4.84 -10.82
N TYR A 66 19.28 -4.17 -10.90
CA TYR A 66 18.25 -4.42 -11.91
C TYR A 66 17.86 -3.15 -12.67
N GLY A 67 17.45 -3.32 -13.93
CA GLY A 67 17.02 -2.23 -14.81
C GLY A 67 15.61 -1.70 -14.51
N GLY A 68 15.27 -0.57 -15.14
CA GLY A 68 13.92 0.03 -15.07
C GLY A 68 13.55 0.62 -13.71
N CYS A 69 14.53 1.17 -12.99
CA CYS A 69 14.34 1.76 -11.65
C CYS A 69 14.20 3.29 -11.68
N GLU A 70 14.05 3.91 -12.85
CA GLU A 70 14.08 5.37 -13.05
C GLU A 70 13.13 6.14 -12.11
N PHE A 71 11.93 5.63 -11.89
CA PHE A 71 10.94 6.25 -10.99
C PHE A 71 11.08 5.82 -9.53
N ALA A 72 11.61 4.62 -9.26
CA ALA A 72 11.93 4.19 -7.90
C ALA A 72 13.09 5.04 -7.35
N ASP A 73 14.10 5.33 -8.17
CA ASP A 73 15.22 6.20 -7.83
C ASP A 73 14.77 7.63 -7.50
N LYS A 74 13.72 8.14 -8.18
CA LYS A 74 13.12 9.45 -7.87
C LYS A 74 12.31 9.45 -6.57
N ALA A 75 11.73 8.32 -6.19
CA ALA A 75 10.94 8.19 -4.97
C ALA A 75 11.82 8.01 -3.71
N GLU A 76 13.03 7.47 -3.87
CA GLU A 76 13.98 7.23 -2.77
C GLU A 76 14.90 8.43 -2.45
N GLN A 77 14.99 9.43 -3.35
CA GLN A 77 15.81 10.65 -3.17
C GLN A 77 15.04 11.79 -2.49
#